data_AF-A0A960AKD9-F1
#
_entry.id   AF-A0A960AKD9-F1
#
_cell.length_a   1.000
_cell.length_b   1.000
_cell.length_c   1.000
_cell.angle_alpha   90.00
_cell.angle_beta   90.00
_cell.angle_gamma   90.00
#
_symmetry.space_group_name_H-M   'P 1'
#
loop_
_entity.id
_entity.type
_entity.pdbx_description
1 polymer ?
#
loop_
_entity_poly.entity_id
_entity_poly.type
_entity_poly.pdbx_seq_one_letter_code
_entity_poly.pdbx_strand_id
1 'polypeptide(L)'
;MTIEYPYGTSERILAFIPNVTLKAGFLGFGSRQHSLVITNNRILFARITVAQLKELSQQAKAEAQSQGKGRMAQMLANPHVYDRLVERYAQWGPEGTLADNPKNFAVDRATVTKVKLKTTTGPEGGVGSDMLILKTTGKTYKLTLGGSKNAAREALETAGLI
;
A
#
# COMPACT_ATOMS: atom_id res chain seq x y z
N MET A 1 -19.39 33.59 -20.47
CA MET A 1 -18.04 33.26 -19.95
C MET A 1 -18.03 31.77 -19.66
N THR A 2 -17.72 30.97 -20.67
CA THR A 2 -17.64 29.51 -20.54
C THR A 2 -16.31 29.20 -19.89
N ILE A 3 -16.33 28.72 -18.65
CA ILE A 3 -15.12 28.21 -18.01
C ILE A 3 -14.86 26.86 -18.66
N GLU A 4 -13.93 26.83 -19.62
CA GLU A 4 -13.36 25.58 -20.08
C GLU A 4 -12.55 25.00 -18.92
N TYR A 5 -13.10 24.00 -18.24
CA TYR A 5 -12.30 23.11 -17.42
C TYR A 5 -11.40 22.33 -18.39
N PRO A 6 -10.06 22.50 -18.34
CA PRO A 6 -9.20 21.70 -19.19
C PRO A 6 -9.47 20.23 -18.85
N TYR A 7 -9.87 19.46 -19.86
CA TYR A 7 -9.96 18.01 -19.77
C TYR A 7 -8.55 17.46 -19.49
N GLY A 8 -8.20 17.38 -18.21
CA GLY A 8 -7.03 16.70 -17.67
C GLY A 8 -7.51 15.81 -16.53
N THR A 9 -7.47 14.51 -16.73
CA THR A 9 -8.00 13.46 -15.86
C THR A 9 -7.83 13.74 -14.36
N SER A 10 -8.93 13.95 -13.64
CA SER A 10 -8.92 13.98 -12.16
C SER A 10 -8.15 12.77 -11.63
N GLU A 11 -7.22 13.02 -10.72
CA GLU A 11 -6.40 11.94 -10.15
C GLU A 11 -7.30 10.92 -9.46
N ARG A 12 -7.18 9.64 -9.83
CA ARG A 12 -7.96 8.53 -9.28
C ARG A 12 -7.05 7.38 -8.89
N ILE A 13 -7.44 6.68 -7.82
CA ILE A 13 -6.75 5.46 -7.39
C ILE A 13 -7.10 4.32 -8.36
N LEU A 14 -6.09 3.56 -8.77
CA LEU A 14 -6.23 2.41 -9.66
C LEU A 14 -6.03 1.09 -8.92
N ALA A 15 -5.09 1.05 -7.97
CA ALA A 15 -4.77 -0.17 -7.24
C ALA A 15 -4.06 0.12 -5.90
N PHE A 16 -4.00 -0.91 -5.05
CA PHE A 16 -3.33 -0.87 -3.76
C PHE A 16 -2.35 -2.04 -3.64
N ILE A 17 -1.21 -1.79 -2.99
CA ILE A 17 -0.32 -2.85 -2.49
C ILE A 17 -0.09 -2.57 -1.01
N PRO A 18 -0.93 -3.14 -0.13
CA PRO A 18 -0.81 -2.87 1.29
C PRO A 18 0.40 -3.60 1.89
N ASN A 19 0.81 -3.15 3.07
CA ASN A 19 1.84 -3.79 3.89
C ASN A 19 3.16 -4.08 3.15
N VAL A 20 3.77 -3.04 2.58
CA VAL A 20 5.14 -3.11 2.07
C VAL A 20 6.12 -2.54 3.08
N THR A 21 7.27 -3.18 3.24
CA THR A 21 8.38 -2.63 4.03
C THR A 21 9.39 -1.99 3.09
N LEU A 22 9.44 -0.66 3.11
CA LEU A 22 10.47 0.11 2.41
C LEU A 22 11.79 -0.05 3.16
N LYS A 23 12.76 -0.70 2.50
CA LYS A 23 14.11 -0.86 3.06
C LYS A 23 14.79 0.50 3.13
N ALA A 24 15.35 0.82 4.28
CA ALA A 24 16.20 1.99 4.49
C ALA A 24 17.58 1.58 5.01
N GLY A 25 18.60 2.39 4.70
CA GLY A 25 19.96 2.25 5.23
C GLY A 25 20.71 0.98 4.83
N PHE A 26 21.91 0.83 5.39
CA PHE A 26 22.68 -0.41 5.37
C PHE A 26 22.05 -1.40 6.38
N LEU A 27 21.95 -2.69 6.03
CA LEU A 27 21.33 -3.76 6.85
C LEU A 27 19.85 -3.56 7.25
N GLY A 28 19.12 -2.63 6.62
CA GLY A 28 17.70 -2.43 6.88
C GLY A 28 17.37 -1.56 8.10
N PHE A 29 18.38 -0.94 8.72
CA PHE A 29 18.16 0.00 9.81
C PHE A 29 17.32 1.20 9.33
N GLY A 30 16.22 1.47 10.03
CA GLY A 30 15.28 2.52 9.66
C GLY A 30 14.21 2.11 8.64
N SER A 31 14.11 0.83 8.28
CA SER A 31 13.05 0.34 7.36
C SER A 31 11.65 0.59 7.93
N ARG A 32 10.74 0.98 7.04
CA ARG A 32 9.43 1.54 7.38
C ARG A 32 8.31 0.85 6.60
N GLN A 33 7.24 0.43 7.30
CA GLN A 33 6.03 -0.09 6.66
C GLN A 33 5.21 1.03 6.01
N HIS A 34 4.68 0.72 4.83
CA HIS A 34 3.81 1.58 4.04
C HIS A 34 2.73 0.73 3.35
N SER A 35 1.66 1.38 2.90
CA SER A 35 0.83 0.90 1.80
C SER A 35 1.20 1.69 0.55
N LEU A 36 1.33 1.02 -0.58
CA LEU A 36 1.37 1.72 -1.87
C LEU A 36 -0.06 1.97 -2.34
N VAL A 37 -0.35 3.23 -2.63
CA VAL A 37 -1.59 3.64 -3.30
C VAL A 37 -1.22 4.11 -4.69
N ILE A 38 -1.61 3.36 -5.71
CA ILE A 38 -1.22 3.60 -7.09
C ILE A 38 -2.36 4.36 -7.77
N THR A 39 -2.09 5.57 -8.23
CA THR A 39 -3.05 6.42 -8.94
C THR A 39 -2.72 6.45 -10.43
N ASN A 40 -3.54 7.11 -11.24
CA ASN A 40 -3.21 7.39 -12.65
C ASN A 40 -1.98 8.31 -12.81
N ASN A 41 -1.60 9.08 -11.79
CA ASN A 41 -0.52 10.08 -11.90
C ASN A 41 0.74 9.72 -11.09
N ARG A 42 0.58 9.14 -9.90
CA ARG A 42 1.68 8.91 -8.94
C ARG A 42 1.47 7.63 -8.13
N ILE A 43 2.56 7.20 -7.50
CA ILE A 43 2.57 6.12 -6.51
C ILE A 43 2.79 6.78 -5.15
N LEU A 44 1.79 6.69 -4.28
CA LEU A 44 1.85 7.24 -2.93
C LEU A 44 2.37 6.16 -1.98
N PHE A 45 3.31 6.54 -1.13
CA PHE A 45 3.82 5.73 -0.04
C PHE A 45 3.14 6.20 1.25
N ALA A 46 2.00 5.58 1.57
CA ALA A 46 1.22 5.88 2.78
C ALA A 46 1.82 5.14 3.96
N ARG A 47 2.36 5.86 4.94
CA ARG A 47 3.07 5.35 6.10
C ARG A 47 2.10 4.60 7.01
N ILE A 48 2.44 3.35 7.31
CA ILE A 48 1.73 2.57 8.32
C ILE A 48 2.44 2.77 9.66
N THR A 49 1.68 3.21 10.65
CA THR A 49 2.14 3.39 12.03
C THR A 49 1.55 2.33 12.97
N VAL A 50 2.28 2.03 14.05
CA VAL A 50 1.79 1.10 15.09
C VAL A 50 0.50 1.62 15.73
N ALA A 51 0.35 2.94 15.88
CA ALA A 51 -0.86 3.57 16.39
C ALA A 51 -2.07 3.28 15.48
N GLN A 52 -1.94 3.49 14.17
CA GLN A 52 -3.00 3.17 13.20
C GLN A 52 -3.38 1.69 13.22
N LEU A 53 -2.39 0.79 13.27
CA LEU A 53 -2.67 -0.66 13.35
C LEU A 53 -3.42 -1.02 14.63
N LYS A 54 -3.05 -0.41 15.77
CA LYS A 54 -3.70 -0.64 17.06
C LYS A 54 -5.15 -0.11 17.05
N GLU A 55 -5.36 1.09 16.52
CA GLU A 55 -6.67 1.72 16.39
C GLU A 55 -7.63 0.84 15.56
N LEU A 56 -7.20 0.46 14.36
CA LEU A 56 -8.00 -0.38 13.46
C LEU A 56 -8.27 -1.77 14.03
N SER A 57 -7.29 -2.35 14.75
CA SER A 57 -7.50 -3.63 15.45
C SER A 57 -8.52 -3.51 16.58
N GLN A 58 -8.55 -2.38 17.30
CA GLN A 58 -9.53 -2.14 18.36
C GLN A 58 -10.93 -1.91 17.78
N GLN A 59 -11.05 -1.14 16.69
CA GLN A 59 -12.30 -0.93 15.97
C GLN A 59 -12.88 -2.26 15.47
N ALA A 60 -12.06 -3.08 14.82
CA ALA A 60 -12.48 -4.40 14.35
C ALA A 60 -12.99 -5.29 15.49
N LYS A 61 -12.30 -5.28 16.65
CA LYS A 61 -12.74 -6.03 17.84
C LYS A 61 -14.05 -5.49 18.41
N ALA A 62 -14.24 -4.18 18.45
CA ALA A 62 -15.45 -3.55 18.97
C ALA A 62 -16.67 -3.85 18.07
N GLU A 63 -16.52 -3.77 16.75
CA GLU A 63 -17.56 -4.12 15.78
C GLU A 63 -17.94 -5.61 15.84
N ALA A 64 -16.96 -6.50 16.02
CA ALA A 64 -17.22 -7.93 16.19
C ALA A 64 -18.00 -8.23 17.48
N GLN A 65 -17.82 -7.42 18.53
CA GLN A 65 -18.56 -7.54 19.79
C GLN A 65 -20.00 -7.01 19.68
N SER A 66 -20.24 -5.98 18.86
CA SER A 66 -21.57 -5.38 18.69
C SER A 66 -22.49 -6.15 17.74
N GLN A 67 -21.95 -6.92 16.78
CA GLN A 67 -22.74 -7.63 15.75
C GLN A 67 -23.29 -9.03 16.15
N GLY A 68 -23.22 -9.41 17.43
CA GLY A 68 -23.90 -10.61 17.94
C GLY A 68 -23.18 -11.94 17.66
N LYS A 69 -23.07 -12.76 18.72
CA LYS A 69 -22.30 -14.01 18.79
C LYS A 69 -22.93 -15.20 18.05
N GLY A 70 -23.20 -15.10 16.75
CA GLY A 70 -23.88 -16.17 16.02
C GLY A 70 -23.31 -16.44 14.63
N ARG A 71 -22.27 -17.27 14.53
CA ARG A 71 -21.75 -17.93 13.30
C ARG A 71 -21.26 -17.02 12.14
N MET A 72 -21.79 -15.82 11.92
CA MET A 72 -21.22 -14.77 11.06
C MET A 72 -20.04 -14.03 11.70
N ALA A 73 -20.00 -13.96 13.04
CA ALA A 73 -18.89 -13.37 13.79
C ALA A 73 -17.54 -14.09 13.54
N GLN A 74 -17.56 -15.37 13.15
CA GLN A 74 -16.37 -16.13 12.76
C GLN A 74 -15.92 -15.84 11.32
N MET A 75 -16.85 -15.41 10.45
CA MET A 75 -16.55 -15.04 9.05
C MET A 75 -16.13 -13.56 8.93
N LEU A 76 -16.63 -12.69 9.81
CA LEU A 76 -16.17 -11.32 10.03
C LEU A 76 -15.00 -11.21 11.02
N ALA A 77 -14.47 -12.35 11.52
CA ALA A 77 -13.49 -12.38 12.60
C ALA A 77 -12.10 -11.84 12.23
N ASN A 78 -11.82 -11.58 10.95
CA ASN A 78 -10.51 -11.06 10.57
C ASN A 78 -10.52 -10.29 9.23
N PRO A 79 -11.26 -9.16 9.09
CA PRO A 79 -10.88 -8.18 8.08
C PRO A 79 -9.43 -7.83 8.37
N HIS A 80 -8.51 -8.20 7.48
CA HIS A 80 -7.10 -7.91 7.70
C HIS A 80 -7.01 -6.40 7.94
N VAL A 81 -6.29 -5.98 8.98
CA VAL A 81 -6.14 -4.55 9.33
C VAL A 81 -5.71 -3.72 8.11
N TYR A 82 -5.01 -4.35 7.17
CA TYR A 82 -4.61 -3.80 5.89
C TYR A 82 -5.76 -3.55 4.90
N ASP A 83 -6.82 -4.35 4.90
CA ASP A 83 -8.02 -4.13 4.05
C ASP A 83 -8.76 -2.88 4.52
N ARG A 84 -8.90 -2.69 5.84
CA ARG A 84 -9.47 -1.46 6.40
C ARG A 84 -8.62 -0.22 6.11
N LEU A 85 -7.29 -0.36 6.06
CA LEU A 85 -6.41 0.71 5.59
C LEU A 85 -6.69 1.04 4.12
N VAL A 86 -6.86 0.04 3.27
CA VAL A 86 -7.20 0.22 1.85
C VAL A 86 -8.54 0.94 1.71
N GLU A 87 -9.58 0.53 2.44
CA GLU A 87 -10.89 1.19 2.45
C GLU A 87 -10.78 2.65 2.88
N ARG A 88 -10.03 2.93 3.95
CA ARG A 88 -9.79 4.29 4.46
C ARG A 88 -9.09 5.17 3.41
N TYR A 89 -8.05 4.65 2.76
CA TYR A 89 -7.35 5.38 1.69
C TYR A 89 -8.22 5.59 0.44
N ALA A 90 -9.08 4.62 0.10
CA ALA A 90 -10.05 4.77 -0.98
C ALA A 90 -11.05 5.91 -0.71
N GLN A 91 -11.51 6.05 0.54
CA GLN A 91 -12.41 7.12 0.95
C GLN A 91 -11.75 8.51 0.95
N TRP A 92 -10.49 8.60 1.40
CA TRP A 92 -9.76 9.87 1.45
C TRP A 92 -9.26 10.35 0.09
N GLY A 93 -9.10 9.43 -0.86
CA GLY A 93 -8.49 9.73 -2.16
C GLY A 93 -7.00 10.08 -2.06
N PRO A 94 -6.38 10.47 -3.19
CA PRO A 94 -4.94 10.69 -3.29
C PRO A 94 -4.40 11.78 -2.33
N GLU A 95 -5.02 12.97 -2.35
CA GLU A 95 -4.59 14.10 -1.53
C GLU A 95 -4.84 13.86 -0.05
N GLY A 96 -6.01 13.32 0.33
CA GLY A 96 -6.30 12.97 1.72
C GLY A 96 -5.34 11.91 2.26
N THR A 97 -4.99 10.91 1.44
CA THR A 97 -3.97 9.91 1.80
C THR A 97 -2.60 10.54 2.01
N LEU A 98 -2.20 11.49 1.17
CA LEU A 98 -0.91 12.16 1.32
C LEU A 98 -0.88 13.05 2.57
N ALA A 99 -1.97 13.71 2.89
CA ALA A 99 -2.11 14.58 4.06
C ALA A 99 -2.23 13.83 5.41
N ASP A 100 -2.66 12.57 5.41
CA ASP A 100 -2.82 11.73 6.63
C ASP A 100 -1.57 11.68 7.50
N ASN A 101 -0.39 11.69 6.90
CA ASN A 101 0.86 11.66 7.65
C ASN A 101 1.94 12.50 6.94
N PRO A 102 2.64 13.41 7.65
CA PRO A 102 3.66 14.27 7.04
C PRO A 102 4.87 13.50 6.50
N LYS A 103 5.01 12.22 6.83
CA LYS A 103 6.06 11.33 6.29
C LYS A 103 5.57 10.51 5.09
N ASN A 104 4.32 10.68 4.66
CA ASN A 104 3.84 10.16 3.39
C ASN A 104 4.53 10.94 2.27
N PHE A 105 4.81 10.25 1.17
CA PHE A 105 5.43 10.88 0.03
C PHE A 105 4.91 10.24 -1.26
N ALA A 106 5.04 10.98 -2.36
CA ALA A 106 4.66 10.53 -3.68
C ALA A 106 5.88 10.30 -4.56
N VAL A 107 5.74 9.38 -5.51
CA VAL A 107 6.64 9.18 -6.64
C VAL A 107 5.83 9.35 -7.91
N ASP A 108 6.23 10.29 -8.77
CA ASP A 108 5.58 10.48 -10.07
C ASP A 108 5.75 9.21 -10.94
N ARG A 109 4.63 8.70 -11.48
CA ARG A 109 4.63 7.52 -12.34
C ARG A 109 5.45 7.72 -13.61
N ALA A 110 5.49 8.93 -14.16
CA ALA A 110 6.28 9.24 -15.35
C ALA A 110 7.78 9.03 -15.13
N THR A 111 8.24 9.07 -13.87
CA THR A 111 9.64 8.82 -13.52
C THR A 111 9.98 7.34 -13.39
N VAL A 112 8.99 6.44 -13.36
CA VAL A 112 9.20 5.00 -13.17
C VAL A 112 9.74 4.39 -14.46
N THR A 113 10.97 3.88 -14.40
CA THR A 113 11.67 3.29 -15.55
C THR A 113 11.66 1.77 -15.53
N LYS A 114 11.46 1.15 -14.35
CA LYS A 114 11.42 -0.30 -14.23
C LYS A 114 10.67 -0.74 -12.97
N VAL A 115 9.79 -1.73 -13.14
CA VAL A 115 9.15 -2.45 -12.05
C VAL A 115 9.59 -3.91 -12.11
N LYS A 116 10.05 -4.46 -11.00
CA LYS A 116 10.47 -5.87 -10.92
C LYS A 116 9.96 -6.52 -9.65
N LEU A 117 9.28 -7.65 -9.82
CA LEU A 117 8.92 -8.56 -8.74
C LEU A 117 9.92 -9.72 -8.69
N LYS A 118 10.32 -10.13 -7.49
CA LYS A 118 11.16 -11.32 -7.29
C LYS A 118 10.92 -11.96 -5.92
N THR A 119 11.21 -13.24 -5.81
CA THR A 119 11.25 -13.96 -4.53
C THR A 119 12.71 -14.16 -4.16
N THR A 120 13.12 -13.81 -2.94
CA THR A 120 14.48 -14.06 -2.44
C THR A 120 14.48 -15.30 -1.56
N THR A 121 15.51 -16.13 -1.66
CA THR A 121 15.74 -17.22 -0.68
C THR A 121 16.18 -16.62 0.66
N GLY A 122 15.70 -17.18 1.77
CA GLY A 122 16.20 -16.82 3.10
C GLY A 122 17.62 -17.37 3.33
N PRO A 123 18.34 -16.88 4.35
CA PRO A 123 19.59 -17.49 4.79
C PRO A 123 19.33 -18.94 5.24
N GLU A 124 20.23 -19.87 4.90
CA GLU A 124 20.29 -21.28 5.35
C GLU A 124 18.97 -21.89 5.87
N GLY A 125 18.04 -22.17 4.96
CA GLY A 125 16.76 -22.83 5.30
C GLY A 125 15.63 -21.88 5.74
N GLY A 126 15.89 -20.58 5.80
CA GLY A 126 14.90 -19.56 6.10
C GLY A 126 13.87 -19.35 4.98
N VAL A 127 12.65 -18.98 5.37
CA VAL A 127 11.57 -18.66 4.45
C VAL A 127 11.97 -17.45 3.58
N GLY A 128 11.81 -17.61 2.28
CA GLY A 128 12.05 -16.55 1.32
C GLY A 128 11.13 -15.34 1.50
N SER A 129 11.48 -14.21 0.89
CA SER A 129 10.64 -13.01 0.91
C SER A 129 10.32 -12.55 -0.49
N ASP A 130 9.06 -12.21 -0.73
CA ASP A 130 8.67 -11.55 -1.96
C ASP A 130 9.06 -10.07 -1.92
N MET A 131 9.59 -9.57 -3.03
CA MET A 131 10.10 -8.21 -3.14
C MET A 131 9.57 -7.52 -4.39
N LEU A 132 9.24 -6.24 -4.22
CA LEU A 132 9.02 -5.28 -5.29
C LEU A 132 10.22 -4.33 -5.37
N ILE A 133 10.78 -4.19 -6.57
CA ILE A 133 11.82 -3.20 -6.89
C ILE A 133 11.20 -2.21 -7.87
N LEU A 134 11.07 -0.97 -7.42
CA LEU A 134 10.60 0.16 -8.22
C LEU A 134 11.80 1.06 -8.52
N LYS A 135 12.23 1.12 -9.77
CA LYS A 135 13.25 2.06 -10.23
C LYS A 135 12.59 3.27 -10.84
N THR A 136 13.05 4.43 -10.42
CA THR A 136 12.75 5.72 -11.03
C THR A 136 14.00 6.30 -11.69
N THR A 137 13.87 7.42 -12.39
CA THR A 137 14.99 8.18 -12.96
C THR A 137 16.04 8.57 -11.91
N GLY A 138 15.63 8.89 -10.68
CA GLY A 138 16.52 9.36 -9.62
C GLY A 138 16.81 8.36 -8.49
N LYS A 139 15.97 7.34 -8.29
CA LYS A 139 16.07 6.47 -7.11
C LYS A 139 15.56 5.06 -7.36
N THR A 140 16.11 4.08 -6.66
CA THR A 140 15.55 2.72 -6.59
C THR A 140 14.94 2.47 -5.21
N TYR A 141 13.65 2.14 -5.18
CA TYR A 141 12.93 1.71 -4.00
C TYR A 141 12.92 0.18 -3.96
N LYS A 142 13.41 -0.38 -2.86
CA LYS A 142 13.38 -1.82 -2.59
C LYS A 142 12.37 -2.08 -1.48
N LEU A 143 11.33 -2.82 -1.81
CA LEU A 143 10.18 -3.09 -0.95
C LEU A 143 10.10 -4.58 -0.70
N THR A 144 10.02 -4.99 0.56
CA THR A 144 9.60 -6.36 0.91
C THR A 144 8.08 -6.36 0.98
N LEU A 145 7.43 -7.31 0.31
CA LEU A 145 5.97 -7.47 0.30
C LEU A 145 5.54 -8.24 1.55
N GLY A 146 4.55 -7.73 2.26
CA GLY A 146 3.89 -8.44 3.36
C GLY A 146 2.74 -9.35 2.89
N GLY A 147 2.27 -9.16 1.65
CA GLY A 147 1.39 -10.07 0.93
C GLY A 147 2.15 -10.89 -0.13
N SER A 148 1.42 -11.65 -0.93
CA SER A 148 2.03 -12.48 -1.99
C SER A 148 2.52 -11.66 -3.18
N LYS A 149 3.56 -12.14 -3.86
CA LYS A 149 4.01 -11.59 -5.16
C LYS A 149 2.91 -11.56 -6.22
N ASN A 150 2.00 -12.52 -6.21
CA ASN A 150 0.93 -12.59 -7.21
C ASN A 150 -0.09 -11.46 -7.00
N ALA A 151 -0.50 -11.17 -5.76
CA ALA A 151 -1.38 -10.05 -5.47
C ALA A 151 -0.73 -8.71 -5.86
N ALA A 152 0.58 -8.55 -5.58
CA ALA A 152 1.31 -7.36 -6.02
C ALA A 152 1.41 -7.26 -7.55
N ARG A 153 1.55 -8.37 -8.27
CA ARG A 153 1.54 -8.40 -9.74
C ARG A 153 0.20 -7.92 -10.28
N GLU A 154 -0.90 -8.48 -9.80
CA GLU A 154 -2.25 -8.12 -10.24
C GLU A 154 -2.55 -6.62 -10.01
N ALA A 155 -2.13 -6.07 -8.87
CA ALA A 155 -2.26 -4.64 -8.60
C ALA A 155 -1.44 -3.76 -9.58
N LEU A 156 -0.24 -4.20 -9.96
CA LEU A 156 0.62 -3.49 -10.92
C LEU A 156 0.07 -3.58 -12.35
N GLU A 157 -0.45 -4.74 -12.76
CA GLU A 157 -1.12 -4.95 -14.06
C GLU A 157 -2.38 -4.09 -14.15
N THR A 158 -3.23 -4.11 -13.12
CA THR A 158 -4.43 -3.26 -13.02
C THR A 158 -4.09 -1.78 -13.16
N ALA A 159 -2.96 -1.35 -12.59
CA ALA A 159 -2.50 0.03 -12.69
C ALA A 159 -1.80 0.37 -14.02
N GLY A 160 -1.49 -0.62 -14.87
CA GLY A 160 -0.73 -0.44 -16.10
C GLY A 160 0.74 -0.08 -15.84
N LEU A 161 1.38 -0.71 -14.85
CA LEU A 161 2.79 -0.50 -14.49
C LEU A 161 3.73 -1.62 -14.96
N ILE A 162 3.18 -2.77 -15.35
CA ILE A 162 3.89 -3.92 -15.94
C ILE A 162 3.06 -4.59 -17.01
#